data_AF-A0A952DNP0-F1
#
_entry.id   AF-A0A952DNP0-F1
#
_cell.length_a   1.000
_cell.length_b   1.000
_cell.length_c   1.000
_cell.angle_alpha   90.00
_cell.angle_beta   90.00
_cell.angle_gamma   90.00
#
_symmetry.space_group_name_H-M   'P 1'
#
loop_
_entity.id
_entity.type
_entity.pdbx_description
1 polymer ?
#
loop_
_entity_poly.entity_id
_entity_poly.type
_entity_poly.pdbx_seq_one_letter_code
_entity_poly.pdbx_strand_id
1 'polypeptide(L)'
;MTTNDAAPGADARTIERTIRGWNDVLLIWRLCRNSACMRASACRGRAQSCLQTHFPLLPEGVRAWFAGIGEAQEDGLNFDDAIAWLDETPAGEAFADWQRAVRAAQAPLTVRGSRRRAGDGSAGPQR
;
A
#
# COMPACT_ATOMS: atom_id res chain seq x y z
N MET A 1 34.53 36.10 10.95
CA MET A 1 34.38 34.71 11.42
C MET A 1 32.92 34.34 11.27
N THR A 2 32.57 33.83 10.10
CA THR A 2 31.22 33.41 9.72
C THR A 2 30.94 32.03 10.31
N THR A 3 30.02 31.98 11.27
CA THR A 3 29.26 30.77 11.62
C THR A 3 28.41 30.40 10.42
N ASN A 4 28.54 29.18 9.88
CA ASN A 4 27.68 28.55 8.87
C ASN A 4 28.28 27.17 8.53
N ASP A 5 27.57 26.06 8.31
CA ASP A 5 26.15 25.78 8.15
C ASP A 5 25.95 24.32 8.60
N ALA A 6 25.23 24.10 9.70
CA ALA A 6 24.70 22.77 9.97
C ALA A 6 23.61 22.50 8.93
N ALA A 7 23.79 21.48 8.08
CA ALA A 7 22.79 21.05 7.12
C ALA A 7 21.41 20.93 7.82
N PRO A 8 20.33 21.46 7.23
CA PRO A 8 19.03 21.48 7.89
C PRO A 8 18.56 20.04 8.08
N GLY A 9 18.59 19.57 9.33
CA GLY A 9 17.91 18.34 9.71
C GLY A 9 16.45 18.47 9.31
N ALA A 10 15.97 17.50 8.52
CA ALA A 10 14.59 17.50 8.03
C ALA A 10 13.63 17.72 9.21
N ASP A 11 12.77 18.74 9.11
CA ASP A 11 11.84 19.02 10.19
C ASP A 11 10.89 17.83 10.41
N ALA A 12 10.35 17.68 11.62
CA ALA A 12 9.50 16.54 11.96
C ALA A 12 8.28 16.38 11.02
N ARG A 13 7.81 17.47 10.42
CA ARG A 13 6.71 17.46 9.45
C ARG A 13 7.13 16.88 8.11
N THR A 14 8.36 17.16 7.68
CA THR A 14 8.95 16.59 6.47
C THR A 14 9.11 15.08 6.64
N ILE A 15 9.61 14.64 7.78
CA ILE A 15 9.74 13.21 8.10
C ILE A 15 8.37 12.52 8.10
N GLU A 16 7.37 13.07 8.79
CA GLU A 16 6.00 12.53 8.83
C GLU A 16 5.38 12.45 7.41
N ARG A 17 5.59 13.47 6.57
CA ARG A 17 5.10 13.48 5.18
C ARG A 17 5.77 12.39 4.35
N THR A 18 7.08 12.22 4.48
CA THR A 18 7.85 11.17 3.80
C THR A 18 7.36 9.78 4.20
N ILE A 19 7.21 9.53 5.51
CA ILE A 19 6.67 8.25 6.02
C ILE A 19 5.26 8.00 5.49
N ARG A 20 4.43 9.04 5.40
CA ARG A 20 3.08 8.92 4.84
C ARG A 20 3.12 8.54 3.36
N GLY A 21 4.00 9.17 2.58
CA GLY A 21 4.25 8.79 1.19
C GLY A 21 4.64 7.33 1.06
N TRP A 22 5.55 6.85 1.91
CA TRP A 22 5.93 5.43 1.94
C TRP A 22 4.78 4.49 2.32
N ASN A 23 3.95 4.86 3.29
CA ASN A 23 2.74 4.08 3.62
C ASN A 23 1.78 3.97 2.44
N ASP A 24 1.69 5.01 1.62
CA ASP A 24 0.83 5.04 0.43
C ASP A 24 1.45 4.22 -0.71
N VAL A 25 2.77 4.32 -0.94
CA VAL A 25 3.51 3.49 -1.92
C VAL A 25 3.42 2.00 -1.58
N LEU A 26 3.62 1.63 -0.32
CA LEU A 26 3.56 0.25 0.16
C LEU A 26 2.12 -0.25 0.34
N LEU A 27 1.12 0.61 0.15
CA LEU A 27 -0.30 0.32 0.30
C LEU A 27 -0.66 -0.21 1.71
N ILE A 28 0.07 0.24 2.75
CA ILE A 28 -0.08 -0.19 4.15
C ILE A 28 -1.49 0.08 4.68
N TRP A 29 -2.20 1.07 4.13
CA TRP A 29 -3.59 1.34 4.46
C TRP A 29 -4.51 0.12 4.25
N ARG A 30 -4.15 -0.85 3.39
CA ARG A 30 -4.87 -2.13 3.28
C ARG A 30 -4.67 -3.06 4.46
N LEU A 31 -3.50 -3.05 5.07
CA LEU A 31 -3.16 -3.90 6.21
C LEU A 31 -3.78 -3.37 7.50
N CYS A 32 -3.89 -2.05 7.66
CA CYS A 32 -4.43 -1.45 8.89
C CYS A 32 -5.95 -1.61 9.06
N ARG A 33 -6.69 -1.95 7.98
CA ARG A 33 -8.16 -2.13 7.94
C ARG A 33 -9.00 -0.98 8.53
N ASN A 34 -8.41 0.20 8.76
CA ASN A 34 -9.15 1.37 9.21
C ASN A 34 -10.06 1.86 8.06
N SER A 35 -11.35 2.03 8.34
CA SER A 35 -12.35 2.42 7.34
C SER A 35 -12.09 3.79 6.71
N ALA A 36 -11.46 4.73 7.42
CA ALA A 36 -11.06 6.02 6.87
C ALA A 36 -9.90 5.86 5.88
N CYS A 37 -8.89 5.06 6.23
CA CYS A 37 -7.74 4.79 5.36
C CYS A 37 -8.14 4.01 4.10
N MET A 38 -9.02 3.00 4.26
CA MET A 38 -9.52 2.22 3.12
C MET A 38 -10.36 3.06 2.15
N ARG A 39 -11.20 3.97 2.65
CA ARG A 39 -12.01 4.87 1.80
C ARG A 39 -11.15 5.89 1.06
N ALA A 40 -10.10 6.38 1.71
CA ALA A 40 -9.17 7.33 1.11
C ALA A 40 -8.13 6.66 0.20
N SER A 41 -8.01 5.32 0.23
CA SER A 41 -6.89 4.56 -0.34
C SER A 41 -5.52 5.17 0.02
N ALA A 42 -5.41 5.68 1.25
CA ALA A 42 -4.25 6.42 1.73
C ALA A 42 -4.20 6.40 3.27
N CYS A 43 -3.02 6.54 3.85
CA CYS A 43 -2.84 6.62 5.30
C CYS A 43 -3.46 7.92 5.86
N ARG A 44 -4.43 7.78 6.78
CA ARG A 44 -5.05 8.89 7.54
C ARG A 44 -4.71 8.89 9.03
N GLY A 45 -3.95 7.89 9.49
CA GLY A 45 -3.50 7.76 10.87
C GLY A 45 -2.15 8.44 11.14
N ARG A 46 -1.52 8.02 12.24
CA ARG A 46 -0.13 8.36 12.59
C ARG A 46 0.81 7.55 11.70
N ALA A 47 1.51 8.22 10.79
CA ALA A 47 2.22 7.53 9.71
C ALA A 47 3.31 6.59 10.25
N GLN A 48 4.09 7.05 11.23
CA GLN A 48 5.18 6.28 11.85
C GLN A 48 4.66 5.01 12.53
N SER A 49 3.60 5.11 13.33
CA SER A 49 3.01 3.95 13.99
C SER A 49 2.43 2.96 12.98
N CYS A 50 1.75 3.44 11.93
CA CYS A 50 1.23 2.57 10.88
C CYS A 50 2.35 1.80 10.16
N LEU A 51 3.44 2.49 9.81
CA LEU A 51 4.58 1.85 9.17
C LEU A 51 5.17 0.77 10.07
N GLN A 52 5.51 1.12 11.32
CA GLN A 52 6.13 0.20 12.27
C GLN A 52 5.27 -1.04 12.56
N THR A 53 3.96 -0.88 12.71
CA THR A 53 3.05 -1.99 13.04
C THR A 53 2.78 -2.89 11.84
N HIS A 54 2.66 -2.34 10.64
CA HIS A 54 2.16 -3.10 9.48
C HIS A 54 3.24 -3.47 8.46
N PHE A 55 4.40 -2.80 8.47
CA PHE A 55 5.52 -3.15 7.59
C PHE A 55 5.93 -4.63 7.71
N PRO A 56 6.03 -5.24 8.92
CA PRO A 56 6.39 -6.66 9.03
C PRO A 56 5.36 -7.62 8.42
N LEU A 57 4.12 -7.15 8.19
CA LEU A 57 3.05 -7.94 7.58
C LEU A 57 3.08 -7.89 6.06
N LEU A 58 3.93 -7.05 5.46
CA LEU A 58 4.10 -7.02 4.01
C LEU A 58 4.74 -8.32 3.52
N PRO A 59 4.39 -8.78 2.30
CA PRO A 59 5.08 -9.89 1.66
C PRO A 59 6.60 -9.67 1.67
N GLU A 60 7.36 -10.75 1.82
CA GLU A 60 8.82 -10.67 1.90
C GLU A 60 9.45 -9.92 0.73
N GLY A 61 9.04 -10.23 -0.51
CA GLY A 61 9.54 -9.52 -1.69
C GLY A 61 9.23 -8.03 -1.70
N VAL A 62 8.12 -7.59 -1.10
CA VAL A 62 7.78 -6.16 -0.96
C VAL A 62 8.70 -5.48 0.07
N ARG A 63 9.01 -6.17 1.17
CA ARG A 63 9.97 -5.68 2.17
C ARG A 63 11.38 -5.59 1.58
N ALA A 64 11.77 -6.59 0.79
CA ALA A 64 13.05 -6.60 0.06
C ALA A 64 13.12 -5.45 -0.96
N TRP A 65 12.04 -5.20 -1.71
CA TRP A 65 11.96 -4.07 -2.63
C TRP A 65 12.17 -2.73 -1.92
N PHE A 66 11.55 -2.53 -0.76
CA PHE A 66 11.75 -1.32 0.04
C PHE A 66 13.19 -1.19 0.56
N ALA A 67 13.80 -2.29 1.02
CA ALA A 67 15.20 -2.29 1.45
C ALA A 67 16.14 -1.93 0.29
N GLY A 68 15.89 -2.47 -0.90
CA GLY A 68 16.70 -2.17 -2.10
C GLY A 68 16.64 -0.71 -2.54
N ILE A 69 15.57 0.04 -2.23
CA ILE A 69 15.58 1.50 -2.41
C ILE A 69 16.61 2.17 -1.50
N GLY A 70 16.71 1.71 -0.24
CA GLY A 70 17.70 2.20 0.70
C GLY A 70 19.13 1.92 0.24
N GLU A 71 19.39 0.70 -0.21
CA GLU A 71 20.68 0.29 -0.78
C GLU A 71 21.04 1.14 -2.01
N ALA A 72 20.10 1.34 -2.95
CA ALA A 72 20.33 2.17 -4.12
C ALA A 72 20.65 3.63 -3.76
N GLN A 73 20.01 4.18 -2.72
CA GLN A 73 20.34 5.52 -2.22
C GLN A 73 21.74 5.58 -1.60
N GLU A 74 22.16 4.54 -0.87
CA GLU A 74 23.53 4.42 -0.34
C GLU A 74 24.57 4.36 -1.48
N ASP A 75 24.21 3.74 -2.60
CA ASP A 75 25.02 3.68 -3.83
C ASP A 75 24.96 4.97 -4.68
N GLY A 76 24.20 5.97 -4.24
CA GLY A 76 24.09 7.27 -4.92
C GLY A 76 23.22 7.27 -6.18
N LEU A 77 22.43 6.22 -6.41
CA LEU A 77 21.41 6.22 -7.45
C LEU A 77 20.31 7.22 -7.10
N ASN A 78 19.81 7.91 -8.11
CA ASN A 78 18.57 8.65 -7.94
C ASN A 78 17.38 7.68 -7.86
N PHE A 79 16.23 8.20 -7.46
CA PHE A 79 15.05 7.37 -7.25
C PHE A 79 14.58 6.65 -8.51
N ASP A 80 14.58 7.31 -9.67
CA ASP A 80 14.08 6.71 -10.91
C ASP A 80 14.98 5.56 -11.37
N ASP A 81 16.31 5.73 -11.26
CA ASP A 81 17.28 4.68 -11.58
C ASP A 81 17.19 3.50 -10.59
N ALA A 82 16.96 3.78 -9.31
CA ALA A 82 16.75 2.76 -8.29
C ALA A 82 15.49 1.90 -8.59
N ILE A 83 14.41 2.54 -9.04
CA ILE A 83 13.18 1.85 -9.43
C ILE A 83 13.42 0.98 -10.67
N ALA A 84 14.07 1.55 -11.70
CA ALA A 84 14.39 0.81 -12.93
C ALA A 84 15.25 -0.44 -12.63
N TRP A 85 16.25 -0.30 -11.76
CA TRP A 85 17.07 -1.42 -11.31
C TRP A 85 16.25 -2.47 -10.54
N LEU A 86 15.39 -2.05 -9.61
CA LEU A 86 14.56 -2.97 -8.84
C LEU A 86 13.52 -3.71 -9.68
N ASP A 87 13.00 -3.08 -10.73
CA ASP A 87 12.02 -3.68 -11.65
C ASP A 87 12.61 -4.90 -12.38
N GLU A 88 13.93 -4.98 -12.52
CA GLU A 88 14.63 -6.14 -13.10
C GLU A 88 14.91 -7.26 -12.07
N THR A 89 14.49 -7.09 -10.82
CA THR A 89 14.71 -8.05 -9.73
C THR A 89 13.41 -8.80 -9.34
N PRO A 90 13.52 -9.97 -8.67
CA PRO A 90 12.36 -10.65 -8.08
C PRO A 90 11.59 -9.79 -7.07
N ALA A 91 12.25 -8.80 -6.44
CA ALA A 91 11.62 -7.89 -5.51
C ALA A 91 10.68 -6.90 -6.22
N GLY A 92 11.08 -6.40 -7.40
CA GLY A 92 10.23 -5.59 -8.28
C GLY A 92 8.97 -6.34 -8.72
N GLU A 93 9.13 -7.59 -9.17
CA GLU A 93 8.00 -8.46 -9.53
C GLU A 93 7.04 -8.66 -8.34
N ALA A 94 7.58 -8.99 -7.16
CA ALA A 94 6.78 -9.17 -5.95
C ALA A 94 6.02 -7.89 -5.55
N PHE A 95 6.63 -6.72 -5.73
CA PHE A 95 5.96 -5.44 -5.49
C PHE A 95 4.84 -5.17 -6.50
N ALA A 96 5.08 -5.42 -7.79
CA ALA A 96 4.06 -5.29 -8.83
C ALA A 96 2.86 -6.23 -8.58
N ASP A 97 3.11 -7.47 -8.19
CA ASP A 97 2.07 -8.44 -7.84
C ASP A 97 1.28 -8.02 -6.61
N TRP A 98 1.95 -7.50 -5.58
CA TRP A 98 1.28 -6.92 -4.41
C TRP A 98 0.34 -5.78 -4.80
N GLN A 99 0.81 -4.83 -5.63
CA GLN A 99 -0.04 -3.74 -6.11
C GLN A 99 -1.24 -4.24 -6.90
N ARG A 100 -1.04 -5.24 -7.78
CA ARG A 100 -2.11 -5.87 -8.56
C ARG A 100 -3.14 -6.53 -7.65
N ALA A 101 -2.71 -7.28 -6.64
CA ALA A 101 -3.58 -7.93 -5.67
C ALA A 101 -4.42 -6.92 -4.88
N VAL A 102 -3.80 -5.83 -4.41
CA VAL A 102 -4.51 -4.76 -3.70
C VAL A 102 -5.56 -4.09 -4.60
N ARG A 103 -5.21 -3.78 -5.86
CA ARG A 103 -6.14 -3.19 -6.84
C ARG A 103 -7.31 -4.12 -7.15
N ALA A 104 -7.04 -5.41 -7.38
CA ALA A 104 -8.07 -6.41 -7.60
C ALA A 104 -9.05 -6.50 -6.43
N ALA A 105 -8.56 -6.41 -5.19
CA ALA A 105 -9.39 -6.36 -3.99
C ALA A 105 -10.15 -5.03 -3.79
N GLN A 106 -9.78 -3.96 -4.50
CA GLN A 106 -10.54 -2.70 -4.51
C GLN A 106 -11.65 -2.67 -5.54
N ALA A 107 -11.54 -3.48 -6.61
CA ALA A 107 -12.54 -3.50 -7.65
C ALA A 107 -13.91 -3.76 -6.99
N PRO A 108 -14.93 -2.90 -7.20
CA PRO A 108 -16.26 -3.20 -6.71
C PRO A 108 -16.60 -4.58 -7.26
N LEU A 109 -17.01 -5.49 -6.37
CA LEU A 109 -17.63 -6.73 -6.80
C LEU A 109 -18.80 -6.28 -7.67
N THR A 110 -18.61 -6.27 -8.99
CA THR A 110 -19.69 -6.02 -9.93
C THR A 110 -20.72 -7.05 -9.54
N VAL A 111 -21.81 -6.56 -8.96
CA VAL A 111 -22.92 -7.37 -8.48
C VAL A 111 -23.31 -8.26 -9.64
N ARG A 112 -22.82 -9.50 -9.65
CA ARG A 112 -23.34 -10.54 -10.52
C ARG A 112 -24.74 -10.73 -10.00
N GLY A 113 -25.67 -10.03 -10.63
CA GLY A 113 -27.08 -10.15 -10.36
C GLY A 113 -27.50 -11.59 -10.61
N SER A 114 -27.51 -12.40 -9.56
CA SER A 114 -28.31 -13.63 -9.46
C SER A 114 -29.46 -13.37 -8.49
N ARG A 115 -30.17 -12.27 -8.71
CA ARG A 115 -31.56 -12.12 -8.28
C ARG A 115 -32.43 -12.89 -9.29
N ARG A 116 -32.59 -14.22 -9.11
CA ARG A 116 -33.85 -14.87 -9.49
C ARG A 116 -34.61 -15.14 -8.19
N ARG A 117 -35.72 -14.41 -8.06
CA ARG A 117 -36.66 -14.46 -6.96
C ARG A 117 -37.23 -15.87 -6.80
N ALA A 118 -37.42 -16.26 -5.54
CA ALA A 118 -38.48 -17.16 -5.13
C ALA A 118 -39.85 -16.54 -5.41
N GLY A 119 -40.84 -17.38 -5.76
CA GLY A 119 -42.26 -17.05 -5.60
C GLY A 119 -43.13 -17.43 -6.80
N ASP A 120 -43.70 -18.63 -6.77
CA ASP A 120 -45.15 -18.88 -6.64
C ASP A 120 -45.33 -20.41 -6.62
N GLY A 121 -45.94 -21.03 -5.61
CA GLY A 121 -47.27 -20.69 -5.15
C GLY A 121 -48.29 -21.37 -6.06
N SER A 122 -48.46 -22.68 -5.95
CA SER A 122 -49.67 -23.35 -6.45
C SER A 122 -50.12 -24.38 -5.42
N ALA A 123 -51.21 -23.98 -4.77
CA ALA A 123 -52.01 -24.74 -3.83
C ALA A 123 -52.43 -26.11 -4.40
N GLY A 124 -52.66 -27.06 -3.49
CA GLY A 124 -53.37 -28.30 -3.82
C GLY A 124 -54.79 -28.03 -4.34
N PRO A 125 -55.48 -29.09 -4.78
CA PRO A 125 -56.49 -29.60 -3.85
C PRO A 125 -56.57 -31.13 -3.75
N GLN A 126 -57.26 -31.49 -2.68
CA GLN A 126 -57.69 -32.79 -2.14
C GLN A 126 -58.21 -33.81 -3.17
N ARG A 127 -57.91 -35.10 -2.95
CA ARG A 127 -58.88 -36.13 -2.53
C ARG A 127 -58.20 -37.43 -2.16
#